data_AF-A0A1G2LW60-F1
#
_entry.id   AF-A0A1G2LW60-F1
#
_cell.length_a   1.000
_cell.length_b   1.000
_cell.length_c   1.000
_cell.angle_alpha   90.00
_cell.angle_beta   90.00
_cell.angle_gamma   90.00
#
_symmetry.space_group_name_H-M   'P 1'
#
loop_
_entity.id
_entity.type
_entity.pdbx_description
1 polymer ?
#
loop_
_entity_poly.entity_id
_entity_poly.type
_entity_poly.pdbx_seq_one_letter_code
_entity_poly.pdbx_strand_id
1 'polypeptide(L)'
;MPYVENTLRLKLNEVVFLMSAEKIRTDDLSNLLFDFCKEYVGPSYNNYKNFIGELRQCAAEIERRQLTSKKFFIYKISPEMAKKAIERVIKFMAESEIKADGDLNYILFKFCKYHTGGRRKFVKMLKNCALRIEAELLAPYEDFKIVANGDV
;
A
#
# COMPACT_ATOMS: atom_id res chain seq x y z
N MET A 1 10.48 -12.72 0.66
CA MET A 1 10.27 -11.67 1.69
C MET A 1 11.49 -10.78 1.62
N PRO A 2 11.33 -9.48 1.35
CA PRO A 2 12.46 -8.56 1.37
C PRO A 2 13.16 -8.69 2.72
N TYR A 3 14.49 -8.73 2.69
CA TYR A 3 15.29 -8.79 3.91
C TYR A 3 15.22 -7.42 4.57
N VAL A 4 14.33 -7.27 5.55
CA VAL A 4 14.28 -6.10 6.43
C VAL A 4 15.11 -6.40 7.67
N GLU A 5 15.93 -5.44 8.11
CA GLU A 5 16.71 -5.54 9.35
C GLU A 5 15.78 -5.73 10.57
N ASN A 6 16.26 -6.47 11.57
CA ASN A 6 15.42 -6.86 12.71
C ASN A 6 14.89 -5.67 13.52
N THR A 7 15.67 -4.60 13.66
CA THR A 7 15.26 -3.36 14.34
C THR A 7 14.10 -2.70 13.61
N LEU A 8 14.18 -2.59 12.29
CA LEU A 8 13.16 -2.00 11.44
C LEU A 8 11.86 -2.83 11.43
N ARG A 9 11.95 -4.17 11.52
CA ARG A 9 10.77 -5.05 11.60
C ARG A 9 9.81 -4.72 12.73
N LEU A 10 10.30 -4.27 13.90
CA LEU A 10 9.43 -3.93 15.01
C LEU A 10 8.50 -2.77 14.63
N LYS A 11 9.09 -1.70 14.09
CA LYS A 11 8.38 -0.53 13.56
C LYS A 11 7.37 -0.92 12.47
N LEU A 12 7.77 -1.75 11.50
CA LEU A 12 6.87 -2.21 10.44
C LEU A 12 5.71 -3.07 10.99
N ASN A 13 5.97 -3.88 12.02
CA ASN A 13 4.93 -4.67 12.67
C ASN A 13 3.93 -3.78 13.43
N GLU A 14 4.35 -2.65 13.99
CA GLU A 14 3.45 -1.68 14.62
C GLU A 14 2.46 -1.11 13.60
N VAL A 15 2.93 -0.79 12.37
CA VAL A 15 2.02 -0.39 11.28
C VAL A 15 1.01 -1.48 10.98
N VAL A 16 1.45 -2.74 10.84
CA VAL A 16 0.55 -3.89 10.58
C VAL A 16 -0.45 -4.07 11.73
N PHE A 17 -0.01 -3.91 12.97
CA PHE A 17 -0.87 -3.97 14.15
C PHE A 17 -1.92 -2.85 14.14
N LEU A 18 -1.51 -1.62 13.87
CA LEU A 18 -2.40 -0.47 13.79
C LEU A 18 -3.44 -0.68 12.67
N MET A 19 -3.04 -1.12 11.48
CA MET A 19 -3.97 -1.46 10.39
C MET A 19 -5.01 -2.50 10.83
N SER A 20 -4.61 -3.50 11.61
CA SER A 20 -5.52 -4.50 12.16
C SER A 20 -6.43 -3.93 13.26
N ALA A 21 -5.89 -3.11 14.16
CA ALA A 21 -6.63 -2.49 15.25
C ALA A 21 -7.71 -1.53 14.73
N GLU A 22 -7.37 -0.79 13.68
CA GLU A 22 -8.25 0.12 12.93
C GLU A 22 -9.21 -0.62 11.99
N LYS A 23 -9.11 -1.95 11.92
CA LYS A 23 -9.98 -2.82 11.10
C LYS A 23 -9.97 -2.43 9.62
N ILE A 24 -8.83 -2.01 9.09
CA ILE A 24 -8.67 -1.68 7.67
C ILE A 24 -9.10 -2.88 6.83
N ARG A 25 -10.10 -2.70 5.98
CA ARG A 25 -10.53 -3.76 5.06
C ARG A 25 -9.65 -3.75 3.82
N THR A 26 -9.65 -4.85 3.07
CA THR A 26 -8.95 -4.92 1.79
C THR A 26 -9.39 -3.81 0.83
N ASP A 27 -10.67 -3.45 0.82
CA ASP A 27 -11.19 -2.40 -0.07
C ASP A 27 -10.72 -1.01 0.38
N ASP A 28 -10.61 -0.77 1.69
CA ASP A 28 -10.11 0.48 2.27
C ASP A 28 -8.60 0.64 2.09
N LEU A 29 -7.86 -0.48 2.08
CA LEU A 29 -6.42 -0.50 1.86
C LEU A 29 -6.02 0.11 0.52
N SER A 30 -6.85 -0.03 -0.52
CA SER A 30 -6.58 0.60 -1.81
C SER A 30 -6.58 2.14 -1.71
N ASN A 31 -7.46 2.70 -0.88
CA ASN A 31 -7.50 4.15 -0.65
C ASN A 31 -6.32 4.57 0.20
N LEU A 32 -6.03 3.83 1.28
CA LEU A 32 -4.88 4.06 2.14
C LEU A 32 -3.57 4.14 1.35
N LEU A 33 -3.32 3.16 0.48
CA LEU A 33 -2.09 3.12 -0.33
C LEU A 33 -2.04 4.24 -1.36
N PHE A 34 -3.17 4.57 -1.97
CA PHE A 34 -3.26 5.67 -2.92
C PHE A 34 -3.00 7.03 -2.24
N ASP A 35 -3.67 7.30 -1.12
CA ASP A 35 -3.56 8.54 -0.37
C ASP A 35 -2.14 8.68 0.23
N PHE A 36 -1.57 7.59 0.77
CA PHE A 36 -0.18 7.59 1.23
C PHE A 36 0.81 7.91 0.10
N CYS A 37 0.61 7.32 -1.08
CA CYS A 37 1.44 7.63 -2.26
C CYS A 37 1.28 9.11 -2.66
N LYS A 38 0.05 9.60 -2.74
CA LYS A 38 -0.25 10.97 -3.14
C LYS A 38 0.35 12.01 -2.18
N GLU A 39 0.31 11.75 -0.88
CA GLU A 39 0.67 12.73 0.15
C GLU A 39 2.15 12.67 0.57
N TYR A 40 2.74 11.47 0.62
CA TYR A 40 4.07 11.26 1.23
C TYR A 40 5.13 10.72 0.27
N VAL A 41 4.75 10.30 -0.94
CA VAL A 41 5.72 9.92 -1.97
C VAL A 41 5.99 11.14 -2.84
N GLY A 42 7.20 11.69 -2.74
CA GLY A 42 7.58 12.91 -3.44
C GLY A 42 7.32 12.80 -4.96
N PRO A 43 6.72 13.80 -5.61
CA PRO A 43 6.25 13.70 -6.98
C PRO A 43 7.41 13.58 -7.97
N SER A 44 7.65 12.36 -8.44
CA SER A 44 8.59 12.06 -9.53
C SER A 44 8.24 10.77 -10.23
N TYR A 45 8.63 10.68 -11.51
CA TYR A 45 8.50 9.46 -12.30
C TYR A 45 9.05 8.24 -11.56
N ASN A 46 10.30 8.35 -11.08
CA ASN A 46 10.98 7.25 -10.39
C ASN A 46 10.27 6.86 -9.10
N ASN A 47 9.82 7.81 -8.30
CA ASN A 47 9.15 7.52 -7.04
C ASN A 47 7.82 6.79 -7.25
N TYR A 48 6.99 7.26 -8.19
CA TYR A 48 5.72 6.60 -8.50
C TYR A 48 5.94 5.22 -9.13
N LYS A 49 6.91 5.07 -10.04
CA LYS A 49 7.28 3.76 -10.61
C LYS A 49 7.77 2.79 -9.56
N ASN A 50 8.59 3.24 -8.61
CA ASN A 50 9.06 2.42 -7.49
C ASN A 50 7.88 1.96 -6.62
N PHE A 51 6.98 2.87 -6.23
CA PHE A 51 5.80 2.52 -5.46
C PHE A 51 4.92 1.49 -6.19
N ILE A 52 4.62 1.73 -7.47
CA ILE A 52 3.90 0.79 -8.34
C ILE A 52 4.62 -0.57 -8.40
N GLY A 53 5.95 -0.55 -8.53
CA GLY A 53 6.81 -1.72 -8.53
C GLY A 53 6.64 -2.56 -7.27
N GLU A 54 6.66 -1.93 -6.09
CA GLU A 54 6.48 -2.62 -4.81
C GLU A 54 5.11 -3.28 -4.68
N LEU A 55 4.04 -2.61 -5.12
CA LEU A 55 2.69 -3.20 -5.12
C LEU A 55 2.65 -4.47 -6.01
N ARG A 56 3.25 -4.40 -7.21
CA ARG A 56 3.29 -5.52 -8.16
C ARG A 56 4.17 -6.66 -7.64
N GLN A 57 5.32 -6.35 -7.05
CA GLN A 57 6.22 -7.34 -6.46
C GLN A 57 5.59 -8.05 -5.27
N CYS A 58 4.92 -7.31 -4.38
CA CYS A 58 4.19 -7.90 -3.26
C CYS A 58 3.07 -8.83 -3.76
N ALA A 59 2.32 -8.41 -4.78
CA ALA A 59 1.28 -9.23 -5.39
C ALA A 59 1.84 -10.57 -5.93
N ALA A 60 2.95 -10.52 -6.67
CA ALA A 60 3.61 -11.70 -7.22
C ALA A 60 4.13 -12.65 -6.11
N GLU A 61 4.70 -12.11 -5.04
CA GLU A 61 5.18 -12.92 -3.91
C GLU A 61 4.03 -13.60 -3.16
N ILE A 62 2.90 -12.92 -2.98
CA ILE A 62 1.69 -13.51 -2.38
C ILE A 62 1.12 -14.63 -3.27
N GLU A 63 1.09 -14.43 -4.60
CA GLU A 63 0.67 -15.45 -5.56
C GLU A 63 1.58 -16.69 -5.48
N ARG A 64 2.90 -16.48 -5.47
CA ARG A 64 3.92 -17.54 -5.40
C ARG A 64 3.83 -18.38 -4.13
N ARG A 65 3.66 -17.76 -2.96
CA ARG A 65 3.70 -18.47 -1.66
C ARG A 65 2.43 -19.23 -1.30
N GLN A 66 1.39 -19.19 -2.14
CA GLN A 66 0.12 -19.87 -1.90
C GLN A 66 -0.43 -19.66 -0.47
N LEU A 67 -0.31 -18.44 0.06
CA LEU A 67 -0.65 -18.16 1.47
C LEU A 67 -2.07 -18.62 1.79
N THR A 68 -2.21 -19.51 2.78
CA THR A 68 -3.48 -19.90 3.38
C THR A 68 -3.91 -18.82 4.35
N SER A 69 -4.92 -18.03 3.96
CA SER A 69 -5.52 -17.01 4.82
C SER A 69 -6.42 -17.65 5.89
N LYS A 70 -6.32 -17.19 7.14
CA LYS A 70 -7.34 -17.48 8.16
C LYS A 70 -8.60 -16.67 7.86
N LYS A 71 -9.78 -17.26 8.06
CA LYS A 71 -11.05 -16.52 7.97
C LYS A 71 -11.05 -15.41 9.02
N PHE A 72 -11.21 -14.17 8.57
CA PHE A 72 -11.38 -13.01 9.43
C PHE A 72 -12.85 -12.63 9.51
N PHE A 73 -13.30 -12.22 10.71
CA PHE A 73 -14.62 -11.64 10.90
C PHE A 73 -14.66 -10.25 10.27
N ILE A 74 -15.62 -10.02 9.38
CA ILE A 74 -15.84 -8.73 8.74
C ILE A 74 -16.70 -7.88 9.68
N TYR A 75 -16.12 -6.84 10.27
CA TYR A 75 -16.88 -5.83 10.99
C TYR A 75 -17.35 -4.76 10.00
N LYS A 76 -18.64 -4.42 10.02
CA LYS A 76 -19.14 -3.23 9.32
C LYS A 76 -18.79 -1.99 10.15
N ILE A 77 -18.05 -1.06 9.56
CA ILE A 77 -17.81 0.29 10.09
C ILE A 77 -18.43 1.32 9.14
N SER A 78 -18.76 2.52 9.65
CA SER A 78 -19.28 3.59 8.78
C SER A 78 -18.19 4.12 7.85
N PRO A 79 -18.54 4.73 6.70
CA PRO A 79 -17.58 5.36 5.80
C PRO A 79 -16.70 6.43 6.48
N GLU A 80 -17.28 7.24 7.38
CA GLU A 80 -16.57 8.30 8.10
C GLU A 80 -15.54 7.71 9.08
N MET A 81 -15.89 6.60 9.74
CA MET A 81 -14.97 5.89 10.61
C MET A 81 -13.82 5.27 9.81
N ALA A 82 -14.13 4.68 8.64
CA ALA A 82 -13.13 4.13 7.74
C ALA A 82 -12.15 5.20 7.26
N LYS A 83 -12.64 6.39 6.90
CA LYS A 83 -11.81 7.52 6.51
C LYS A 83 -10.85 7.94 7.64
N LYS A 84 -11.36 8.15 8.85
CA LYS A 84 -10.51 8.50 10.02
C LYS A 84 -9.49 7.42 10.34
N ALA A 85 -9.85 6.15 10.20
CA ALA A 85 -8.94 5.02 10.38
C ALA A 85 -7.80 5.06 9.35
N ILE A 86 -8.11 5.28 8.07
CA ILE A 86 -7.12 5.44 7.00
C ILE A 86 -6.17 6.60 7.33
N GLU A 87 -6.71 7.78 7.64
CA GLU A 87 -5.92 8.98 7.98
C GLU A 87 -4.95 8.72 9.14
N ARG A 88 -5.40 8.03 10.20
CA ARG A 88 -4.55 7.65 11.33
C ARG A 88 -3.40 6.73 10.91
N VAL A 89 -3.68 5.72 10.09
CA VAL A 89 -2.63 4.79 9.63
C VAL A 89 -1.63 5.50 8.72
N ILE A 90 -2.10 6.32 7.78
CA ILE A 90 -1.24 7.10 6.87
C ILE A 90 -0.29 7.99 7.67
N LYS A 91 -0.83 8.74 8.64
CA LYS A 91 -0.03 9.61 9.50
C LYS A 91 1.02 8.80 10.27
N PHE A 92 0.64 7.66 10.83
CA PHE A 92 1.58 6.79 11.53
C PHE A 92 2.66 6.20 10.61
N MET A 93 2.31 5.85 9.36
CA MET A 93 3.29 5.41 8.36
C MET A 93 4.29 6.53 8.01
N ALA A 94 3.81 7.78 7.90
CA ALA A 94 4.67 8.93 7.64
C ALA A 94 5.60 9.26 8.83
N GLU A 95 5.04 9.31 10.05
CA GLU A 95 5.82 9.46 11.29
C GLU A 95 6.82 8.30 11.48
N SER A 96 6.48 7.13 10.94
CA SER A 96 7.34 5.96 10.91
C SER A 96 8.32 5.93 9.74
N GLU A 97 8.42 7.00 8.94
CA GLU A 97 9.36 7.11 7.81
C GLU A 97 9.33 5.89 6.88
N ILE A 98 8.15 5.31 6.68
CA ILE A 98 7.98 4.11 5.85
C ILE A 98 8.38 4.42 4.42
N LYS A 99 9.31 3.63 3.87
CA LYS A 99 9.78 3.78 2.50
C LYS A 99 8.95 2.94 1.53
N ALA A 100 8.82 3.46 0.31
CA ALA A 100 8.20 2.78 -0.82
C ALA A 100 9.16 1.76 -1.47
N ASP A 101 9.73 0.89 -0.64
CA ASP A 101 10.68 -0.15 -1.00
C ASP A 101 10.33 -1.47 -0.27
N GLY A 102 11.33 -2.18 0.24
CA GLY A 102 11.15 -3.38 1.05
C GLY A 102 10.25 -3.19 2.28
N ASP A 103 10.12 -1.98 2.84
CA ASP A 103 9.29 -1.70 4.00
C ASP A 103 7.80 -1.88 3.68
N LEU A 104 7.32 -1.20 2.64
CA LEU A 104 5.94 -1.29 2.18
C LEU A 104 5.57 -2.74 1.83
N ASN A 105 6.46 -3.43 1.14
CA ASN A 105 6.28 -4.83 0.75
C ASN A 105 6.18 -5.76 1.98
N TYR A 106 7.03 -5.55 3.00
CA TYR A 106 6.95 -6.27 4.26
C TYR A 106 5.60 -6.08 4.95
N ILE A 107 5.15 -4.81 5.08
CA ILE A 107 3.87 -4.46 5.71
C ILE A 107 2.73 -5.16 4.99
N LEU A 108 2.63 -5.01 3.66
CA LEU A 108 1.57 -5.58 2.85
C LEU A 108 1.55 -7.11 2.90
N PHE A 109 2.72 -7.73 2.84
CA PHE A 109 2.85 -9.19 2.93
C PHE A 109 2.34 -9.71 4.28
N LYS A 110 2.79 -9.10 5.39
CA LYS A 110 2.37 -9.46 6.75
C LYS A 110 0.88 -9.22 6.93
N PHE A 111 0.39 -8.08 6.48
CA PHE A 111 -1.03 -7.74 6.54
C PHE A 111 -1.87 -8.77 5.78
N CYS A 112 -1.47 -9.15 4.57
CA CYS A 112 -2.12 -10.21 3.80
C CYS A 112 -2.14 -11.55 4.54
N LYS A 113 -0.97 -11.99 5.03
CA LYS A 113 -0.78 -13.27 5.71
C LYS A 113 -1.69 -13.43 6.93
N TYR A 114 -1.86 -12.35 7.71
CA TYR A 114 -2.53 -12.44 9.00
C TYR A 114 -3.97 -11.92 8.99
N HIS A 115 -4.33 -10.96 8.13
CA HIS A 115 -5.55 -10.16 8.32
C HIS A 115 -6.52 -10.15 7.13
N THR A 116 -6.19 -10.84 6.04
CA THR A 116 -7.06 -10.85 4.85
C THR A 116 -7.81 -12.16 4.72
N GLY A 117 -9.09 -12.10 4.33
CA GLY A 117 -9.95 -13.28 4.14
C GLY A 117 -9.73 -14.03 2.82
N GLY A 118 -8.76 -13.61 1.98
CA GLY A 118 -8.47 -14.29 0.72
C GLY A 118 -7.42 -13.61 -0.15
N ARG A 119 -6.39 -14.38 -0.53
CA ARG A 119 -5.25 -13.94 -1.36
C ARG A 119 -5.65 -13.30 -2.69
N ARG A 120 -6.64 -13.86 -3.41
CA ARG A 120 -7.02 -13.38 -4.75
C ARG A 120 -7.58 -11.96 -4.68
N LYS A 121 -8.43 -11.67 -3.69
CA LYS A 121 -9.01 -10.34 -3.51
C LYS A 121 -7.90 -9.33 -3.19
N PHE A 122 -6.98 -9.69 -2.31
CA PHE A 122 -5.85 -8.83 -1.94
C PHE A 122 -4.94 -8.53 -3.14
N VAL A 123 -4.55 -9.56 -3.89
CA VAL A 123 -3.71 -9.39 -5.08
C VAL A 123 -4.40 -8.54 -6.14
N LYS A 124 -5.69 -8.79 -6.40
CA LYS A 124 -6.48 -7.97 -7.32
C LYS A 124 -6.51 -6.51 -6.87
N MET A 125 -6.67 -6.27 -5.57
CA MET A 125 -6.63 -4.92 -5.00
C MET A 125 -5.27 -4.25 -5.21
N LEU A 126 -4.16 -4.92 -4.95
CA LEU A 126 -2.82 -4.36 -5.19
C LEU A 126 -2.61 -3.99 -6.65
N LYS A 127 -3.01 -4.88 -7.58
CA LYS A 127 -2.92 -4.65 -9.03
C LYS A 127 -3.79 -3.45 -9.45
N ASN A 128 -5.01 -3.34 -8.93
CA ASN A 128 -5.90 -2.21 -9.22
C ASN A 128 -5.38 -0.89 -8.65
N CYS A 129 -4.84 -0.90 -7.42
CA CYS A 129 -4.23 0.27 -6.81
C CYS A 129 -3.02 0.76 -7.62
N ALA A 130 -2.17 -0.16 -8.10
CA ALA A 130 -1.07 0.17 -8.98
C ALA A 130 -1.54 0.85 -10.30
N LEU A 131 -2.58 0.32 -10.94
CA LEU A 131 -3.18 0.93 -12.13
C LEU A 131 -3.77 2.32 -11.84
N ARG A 132 -4.36 2.49 -10.66
CA ARG A 132 -4.92 3.77 -10.22
C ARG A 132 -3.84 4.83 -10.03
N ILE A 133 -2.74 4.49 -9.37
CA ILE A 133 -1.58 5.38 -9.21
C ILE A 133 -0.98 5.72 -10.58
N GLU A 134 -0.89 4.75 -11.47
CA GLU A 134 -0.40 4.95 -12.84
C GLU A 134 -1.28 5.97 -13.60
N ALA A 135 -2.60 5.81 -13.55
CA ALA A 135 -3.54 6.66 -14.27
C ALA A 135 -3.73 8.06 -13.65
N GLU A 136 -3.79 8.16 -12.32
CA GLU A 136 -4.15 9.41 -11.63
C GLU A 136 -2.95 10.23 -11.13
N LEU A 137 -1.76 9.62 -11.00
CA LEU A 137 -0.56 10.32 -10.50
C LEU A 137 0.58 10.31 -11.52
N LEU A 138 0.94 9.15 -12.06
CA LEU A 138 2.10 9.02 -12.95
C LEU A 138 1.85 9.63 -14.33
N ALA A 139 0.79 9.22 -15.03
CA ALA A 139 0.52 9.72 -16.38
C ALA A 139 0.32 11.25 -16.41
N PRO A 140 -0.46 11.88 -15.49
CA PRO A 140 -0.55 13.34 -15.45
C PRO A 140 0.79 14.04 -15.16
N TYR A 141 1.66 13.40 -14.37
CA TYR A 141 3.01 13.93 -14.12
C TYR A 141 3.87 13.88 -15.38
N GLU A 142 3.82 12.78 -16.15
CA GLU A 142 4.53 12.64 -17.42
C GLU A 142 4.05 13.67 -18.44
N ASP A 143 2.72 13.81 -18.61
CA ASP A 143 2.13 14.80 -19.51
C ASP A 143 2.59 16.21 -19.16
N PHE A 144 2.57 16.57 -17.87
CA PHE A 144 3.08 17.85 -17.40
C PHE A 144 4.57 18.06 -17.72
N LYS A 145 5.39 17.02 -17.59
CA LYS A 145 6.83 17.10 -17.87
C LYS A 145 7.15 17.21 -19.36
N ILE A 146 6.41 16.52 -20.22
CA ILE A 146 6.53 16.64 -21.68
C ILE A 146 6.27 18.09 -22.10
N VAL A 147 5.17 18.67 -21.62
CA VAL A 147 4.82 20.08 -21.89
C VAL A 147 5.88 21.04 -21.33
N ALA A 148 6.33 20.82 -20.09
CA ALA A 148 7.31 21.69 -19.44
C ALA A 148 8.70 21.69 -20.12
N ASN A 149 9.06 20.58 -20.77
CA ASN A 149 10.33 20.46 -21.50
C ASN A 149 10.27 21.02 -22.93
N GLY A 150 9.08 21.42 -23.41
CA GLY A 150 8.90 21.90 -24.77
C GLY A 150 8.96 20.81 -25.83
N ASP A 151 8.72 19.55 -25.46
CA ASP A 151 8.71 18.39 -26.37
C ASP A 151 7.40 18.28 -27.19
N VAL A 152 6.76 19.42 -27.53
CA VAL A 152 5.46 19.49 -28.23
C VAL A 152 5.49 20.46 -29.40
#